data_AF-A0A7V2S832-F1
#
_entry.id   AF-A0A7V2S832-F1
#
_cell.length_a   1.000
_cell.length_b   1.000
_cell.length_c   1.000
_cell.angle_alpha   90.00
_cell.angle_beta   90.00
_cell.angle_gamma   90.00
#
_symmetry.space_group_name_H-M   'P 1'
#
loop_
_entity.id
_entity.type
_entity.pdbx_description
1 polymer ?
#
loop_
_entity_poly.entity_id
_entity_poly.type
_entity_poly.pdbx_seq_one_letter_code
_entity_poly.pdbx_strand_id
1 'polypeptide(L)'
;MKKLTLSILVSAVLFSSAIAVAQNKEQLVQESRQTVKAFGKTLKGELKAAIKKGGPANGIEVCNTKAMKITEAVSKEHGVQLSRTSLKTRNDKNAPTEWQ
;
A
#
# COMPACT_ATOMS: atom_id res chain seq x y z
N MET A 1 27.42 37.15 -24.89
CA MET A 1 27.68 36.73 -23.49
C MET A 1 26.39 36.67 -22.64
N LYS A 2 25.55 37.71 -22.57
CA LYS A 2 24.27 37.70 -21.81
C LYS A 2 23.24 36.62 -22.24
N LYS A 3 23.22 36.26 -23.53
CA LYS A 3 22.35 35.17 -24.05
C LYS A 3 22.85 33.77 -23.67
N LEU A 4 24.16 33.62 -23.46
CA LEU A 4 24.78 32.35 -23.08
C LEU A 4 24.60 32.07 -21.58
N THR A 5 24.65 33.12 -20.75
CA THR A 5 24.35 33.03 -19.31
C THR A 5 22.87 32.72 -19.04
N LEU A 6 21.95 33.19 -19.89
CA LEU A 6 20.52 32.91 -19.74
C LEU A 6 20.16 31.45 -20.08
N SER A 7 20.81 30.86 -21.09
CA SER A 7 20.62 29.43 -21.42
C SER A 7 21.19 28.47 -20.36
N ILE A 8 22.27 28.85 -19.67
CA ILE A 8 22.85 28.03 -18.59
C ILE A 8 21.94 28.01 -17.36
N LEU A 9 21.30 29.13 -17.03
CA LEU A 9 20.37 29.24 -15.90
C LEU A 9 19.08 28.43 -16.12
N VAL A 10 18.56 28.39 -17.34
CA VAL A 10 17.34 27.62 -17.68
C VAL A 10 17.61 26.11 -17.63
N SER A 11 18.80 25.66 -18.04
CA SER A 11 19.16 24.23 -18.00
C SER A 11 19.34 23.70 -16.56
N ALA A 12 19.83 24.54 -15.64
CA ALA A 12 19.99 24.16 -14.23
C ALA A 12 18.65 23.96 -13.48
N VAL A 13 17.61 24.71 -13.87
CA VAL A 13 16.26 24.57 -13.27
C VAL A 13 15.60 23.25 -13.69
N LEU A 14 15.78 22.83 -14.95
CA LEU A 14 15.19 21.58 -15.45
C LEU A 14 15.82 20.32 -14.82
N PHE A 15 17.10 20.39 -14.43
CA PHE A 15 17.79 19.25 -13.81
C PHE A 15 17.35 18.99 -12.36
N SER A 16 16.93 20.03 -11.62
CA SER A 16 16.47 19.89 -10.23
C SER A 16 15.13 19.14 -10.12
N SER A 17 14.25 19.25 -11.11
CA SER A 17 12.95 18.56 -11.12
C SER A 17 13.07 17.03 -11.18
N ALA A 18 14.09 16.49 -11.86
CA ALA A 18 14.23 15.04 -12.03
C ALA A 18 14.62 14.32 -10.73
N ILE A 19 15.41 14.98 -9.88
CA ILE A 19 15.89 14.42 -8.60
C ILE A 19 14.75 14.35 -7.58
N ALA A 20 13.85 15.34 -7.57
CA ALA A 20 12.69 15.38 -6.67
C ALA A 20 11.71 14.21 -6.91
N VAL A 21 11.48 13.82 -8.17
CA VAL A 21 10.57 12.71 -8.51
C VAL A 21 11.14 11.35 -8.10
N ALA A 22 12.46 11.16 -8.22
CA ALA A 22 13.12 9.91 -7.84
C ALA A 22 13.10 9.67 -6.32
N GLN A 23 13.33 10.72 -5.50
CA GLN A 23 13.23 10.60 -4.04
C GLN A 23 11.79 10.29 -3.59
N ASN A 24 10.80 10.84 -4.28
CA ASN A 24 9.39 10.59 -3.99
C ASN A 24 9.02 9.10 -4.18
N LYS A 25 9.56 8.43 -5.22
CA LYS A 25 9.27 7.02 -5.48
C LYS A 25 9.78 6.07 -4.39
N GLU A 26 11.03 6.23 -3.96
CA GLU A 26 11.60 5.37 -2.92
C GLU A 26 10.84 5.55 -1.60
N GLN A 27 10.51 6.79 -1.25
CA GLN A 27 9.70 7.09 -0.07
C GLN A 27 8.32 6.41 -0.15
N LEU A 28 7.60 6.52 -1.27
CA LEU A 28 6.30 5.87 -1.48
C LEU A 28 6.40 4.34 -1.38
N VAL A 29 7.49 3.74 -1.87
CA VAL A 29 7.74 2.30 -1.73
C VAL A 29 7.92 1.94 -0.25
N GLN A 30 8.66 2.72 0.52
CA GLN A 30 8.84 2.48 1.95
C GLN A 30 7.53 2.61 2.73
N GLU A 31 6.75 3.67 2.48
CA GLU A 31 5.43 3.88 3.09
C GLU A 31 4.46 2.74 2.75
N SER A 32 4.47 2.28 1.48
CA SER A 32 3.67 1.13 1.04
C SER A 32 4.05 -0.16 1.78
N ARG A 33 5.35 -0.42 1.93
CA ARG A 33 5.86 -1.60 2.68
C ARG A 33 5.46 -1.53 4.15
N GLN A 34 5.54 -0.36 4.77
CA GLN A 34 5.13 -0.16 6.16
C GLN A 34 3.63 -0.43 6.33
N THR A 35 2.80 0.11 5.44
CA THR A 35 1.34 -0.10 5.44
C THR A 35 0.99 -1.58 5.32
N VAL A 36 1.56 -2.29 4.33
CA VAL A 36 1.29 -3.72 4.13
C VAL A 36 1.79 -4.56 5.31
N LYS A 37 2.92 -4.18 5.93
CA LYS A 37 3.43 -4.84 7.14
C LYS A 37 2.49 -4.65 8.34
N ALA A 38 1.96 -3.45 8.54
CA ALA A 38 0.98 -3.17 9.58
C ALA A 38 -0.30 -4.00 9.37
N PHE A 39 -0.86 -3.95 8.16
CA PHE A 39 -2.00 -4.78 7.77
C PHE A 39 -1.77 -6.27 8.02
N GLY A 40 -0.64 -6.82 7.53
CA GLY A 40 -0.30 -8.22 7.68
C GLY A 40 -0.11 -8.64 9.13
N LYS A 41 0.52 -7.78 9.96
CA LYS A 41 0.70 -8.03 11.39
C LYS A 41 -0.63 -8.14 12.12
N THR A 42 -1.52 -7.18 11.90
CA THR A 42 -2.85 -7.14 12.55
C THR A 42 -3.71 -8.32 12.13
N LEU A 43 -3.86 -8.57 10.82
CA LEU A 43 -4.67 -9.67 10.32
C LEU A 43 -4.14 -11.04 10.77
N LYS A 44 -2.82 -11.25 10.74
CA LYS A 44 -2.21 -12.50 11.19
C LYS A 44 -2.39 -12.70 12.70
N GLY A 45 -2.36 -11.63 13.49
CA GLY A 45 -2.64 -11.66 14.92
C GLY A 45 -4.06 -12.17 15.21
N GLU A 46 -5.06 -11.54 14.59
CA GLU A 46 -6.47 -11.94 14.70
C GLU A 46 -6.70 -13.39 14.27
N LEU A 47 -6.12 -13.79 13.13
CA LEU A 47 -6.22 -15.15 12.61
C LEU A 47 -5.64 -16.17 13.61
N LYS A 48 -4.43 -15.92 14.13
CA LYS A 48 -3.80 -16.81 15.11
C LYS A 48 -4.60 -16.89 16.41
N ALA A 49 -5.14 -15.78 16.88
CA ALA A 49 -5.96 -15.75 18.08
C ALA A 49 -7.25 -16.58 17.91
N ALA A 50 -7.93 -16.44 16.77
CA ALA A 50 -9.12 -17.21 16.46
C ALA A 50 -8.84 -18.71 16.31
N ILE A 51 -7.75 -19.07 15.61
CA ILE A 51 -7.32 -20.46 15.48
C ILE A 51 -6.98 -21.06 16.85
N LYS A 52 -6.29 -20.32 17.72
CA LYS A 52 -6.00 -20.77 19.08
C LYS A 52 -7.28 -20.99 19.90
N LYS A 53 -8.31 -20.17 19.67
CA LYS A 53 -9.58 -20.21 20.41
C LYS A 53 -10.51 -21.35 19.97
N GLY A 54 -10.57 -21.68 18.69
CA GLY A 54 -11.55 -22.66 18.18
C GLY A 54 -11.14 -23.38 16.90
N GLY A 55 -9.83 -23.46 16.64
CA GLY A 55 -9.28 -24.18 15.52
C GLY A 55 -9.46 -23.49 14.16
N PRO A 56 -9.14 -24.19 13.06
CA PRO A 56 -9.14 -23.62 11.71
C PRO A 56 -10.49 -23.03 11.27
N ALA A 57 -11.62 -23.61 11.73
CA ALA A 57 -12.96 -23.12 11.40
C ALA A 57 -13.16 -21.65 11.85
N ASN A 58 -12.74 -21.30 13.06
CA ASN A 58 -12.78 -19.92 13.54
C ASN A 58 -11.84 -19.00 12.76
N GLY A 59 -10.74 -19.53 12.24
CA GLY A 59 -9.85 -18.79 11.34
C GLY A 59 -10.55 -18.36 10.05
N ILE A 60 -11.40 -19.23 9.48
CA ILE A 60 -12.22 -18.91 8.30
C ILE A 60 -13.19 -17.77 8.62
N GLU A 61 -13.84 -17.80 9.79
CA GLU A 61 -14.76 -16.75 10.23
C GLU A 61 -14.06 -15.37 10.32
N VAL A 62 -12.85 -15.31 10.88
CA VAL A 62 -12.05 -14.06 10.92
C VAL A 62 -11.72 -13.58 9.51
N CYS A 63 -11.28 -14.47 8.63
CA CYS A 63 -10.99 -14.12 7.23
C CYS A 63 -12.20 -13.53 6.51
N ASN A 64 -13.40 -14.01 6.83
CA ASN A 64 -14.66 -13.51 6.26
C ASN A 64 -15.10 -12.16 6.87
N THR A 65 -15.09 -12.05 8.20
CA THR A 65 -15.79 -10.97 8.92
C THR A 65 -14.89 -9.82 9.36
N LYS A 66 -13.58 -10.07 9.56
CA LYS A 66 -12.63 -9.09 10.09
C LYS A 66 -11.71 -8.53 9.02
N ALA A 67 -11.36 -9.34 8.02
CA ALA A 67 -10.26 -8.98 7.14
C ALA A 67 -10.51 -7.70 6.31
N MET A 68 -11.73 -7.47 5.81
CA MET A 68 -12.09 -6.20 5.15
C MET A 68 -12.05 -5.01 6.11
N LYS A 69 -12.55 -5.18 7.35
CA LYS A 69 -12.54 -4.12 8.37
C LYS A 69 -11.11 -3.71 8.74
N ILE A 70 -10.18 -4.67 8.82
CA ILE A 70 -8.76 -4.41 9.07
C ILE A 70 -8.15 -3.68 7.85
N THR A 71 -8.47 -4.10 6.63
CA THR A 71 -8.04 -3.39 5.41
C THR A 71 -8.49 -1.93 5.42
N GLU A 72 -9.78 -1.67 5.72
CA GLU A 72 -10.34 -0.31 5.80
C GLU A 72 -9.71 0.53 6.92
N ALA A 73 -9.46 -0.07 8.08
CA ALA A 73 -8.84 0.63 9.22
C ALA A 73 -7.41 1.07 8.89
N VAL A 74 -6.59 0.14 8.35
CA VAL A 74 -5.19 0.44 7.98
C VAL A 74 -5.14 1.42 6.80
N SER A 75 -6.04 1.28 5.83
CA SER A 75 -6.18 2.24 4.73
C SER A 75 -6.42 3.67 5.25
N LYS A 76 -7.34 3.84 6.19
CA LYS A 76 -7.63 5.14 6.81
C LYS A 76 -6.47 5.67 7.64
N GLU A 77 -5.83 4.81 8.43
CA GLU A 77 -4.70 5.17 9.30
C GLU A 77 -3.51 5.71 8.50
N HIS A 78 -3.21 5.09 7.36
CA HIS A 78 -2.07 5.47 6.52
C HIS A 78 -2.43 6.44 5.39
N GLY A 79 -3.71 6.81 5.23
CA GLY A 79 -4.16 7.72 4.17
C GLY A 79 -3.95 7.17 2.75
N VAL A 80 -3.92 5.85 2.57
CA VAL A 80 -3.70 5.19 1.27
C VAL A 80 -4.85 4.27 0.91
N GLN A 81 -5.06 4.04 -0.38
CA GLN A 81 -5.97 2.99 -0.82
C GLN A 81 -5.29 1.62 -0.70
N LEU A 82 -5.73 0.81 0.27
CA LEU A 82 -5.27 -0.56 0.45
C LEU A 82 -6.35 -1.53 -0.03
N SER A 83 -6.01 -2.43 -0.94
CA SER A 83 -6.89 -3.50 -1.41
C SER A 83 -6.23 -4.86 -1.30
N ARG A 84 -7.03 -5.92 -1.42
CA ARG A 84 -6.57 -7.30 -1.46
C ARG A 84 -7.13 -7.90 -2.74
N THR A 85 -6.34 -8.66 -3.46
CA THR A 85 -6.79 -9.42 -4.63
C THR A 85 -6.10 -10.78 -4.66
N SER A 86 -6.56 -11.66 -5.56
CA SER A 86 -5.94 -12.95 -5.83
C SER A 86 -6.39 -13.44 -7.19
N LEU A 87 -5.64 -14.38 -7.79
CA LEU A 87 -6.04 -15.02 -9.05
C LEU A 87 -7.40 -15.73 -8.96
N LYS A 88 -7.81 -16.17 -7.76
CA LYS A 88 -9.11 -16.78 -7.50
C LYS A 88 -9.78 -16.13 -6.30
N THR A 89 -10.39 -14.98 -6.56
CA THR A 89 -11.07 -14.17 -5.56
C THR A 89 -12.23 -14.94 -4.93
N ARG A 90 -12.27 -14.94 -3.59
CA ARG A 90 -13.34 -15.57 -2.77
C ARG A 90 -14.38 -14.57 -2.24
N ASN A 91 -14.04 -13.29 -2.29
CA ASN A 91 -14.89 -12.18 -1.86
C ASN A 91 -14.90 -11.16 -2.98
N ASP A 92 -16.04 -10.93 -3.61
CA ASP A 92 -16.15 -10.09 -4.82
C ASP A 92 -15.63 -8.65 -4.61
N LYS A 93 -15.60 -8.16 -3.37
CA LYS A 93 -14.98 -6.87 -3.03
C LYS A 93 -13.46 -6.82 -3.22
N ASN A 94 -12.84 -7.97 -3.42
CA ASN A 94 -11.41 -8.15 -3.73
C ASN A 94 -11.18 -8.46 -5.21
N ALA A 95 -12.16 -8.21 -6.08
CA ALA A 95 -11.96 -8.33 -7.52
C ALA A 95 -10.82 -7.39 -7.97
N PRO A 96 -9.95 -7.83 -8.89
CA PRO A 96 -8.92 -6.96 -9.43
C PRO A 96 -9.56 -5.75 -10.15
N THR A 97 -8.90 -4.62 -10.07
CA THR A 97 -9.17 -3.47 -10.95
C THR A 97 -8.42 -3.63 -12.27
N GLU A 98 -8.61 -2.70 -13.22
CA GLU A 98 -8.03 -2.81 -14.58
C GLU A 98 -6.50 -3.02 -14.62
N TRP A 99 -5.77 -2.54 -13.62
CA TRP A 99 -4.29 -2.63 -13.58
C TRP A 99 -3.75 -3.76 -12.70
N GLN A 100 -4.60 -4.46 -11.93
CA GLN A 100 -4.22 -5.45 -10.92
C GLN A 100 -4.33 -6.88 -11.43
#